data_AF-A0A6A6RRP9-F1
#
_entry.id   AF-A0A6A6RRP9-F1
#
_cell.length_a   1.000
_cell.length_b   1.000
_cell.length_c   1.000
_cell.angle_alpha   90.00
_cell.angle_beta   90.00
_cell.angle_gamma   90.00
#
_symmetry.space_group_name_H-M   'P 1'
#
loop_
_entity.id
_entity.type
_entity.pdbx_description
1 polymer ?
#
loop_
_entity_poly.entity_id
_entity_poly.type
_entity_poly.pdbx_seq_one_letter_code
_entity_poly.pdbx_strand_id
1 'polypeptide(L)'
;MPKPNSSKRKRRGGSRRKTAYSVPGSEEPTSTWDIFRSRISGFELLPDESPPDDMLTYLHLRSPRAPTLPPTKQPPVTLTAETSFLLQTYLRTVATWMDLMDHSNTYEIMCSIASEHHKRHLLGQIMLVNYQSIDARSSGIDGANFWLHVRHEIGFALTTERPMVMDPMAWHVDWKEGDVREDVQGNHVLWILARVLNLIYGPESETATGRQKREGFLQELEDWRKRQLDSFIGIPYGEEDSDGFRRVFFTVTAAAAGTFWYHVTHILLYTEPSLQNAAYRPFIQDQAKRIGDIAISEFPDSLRVFASHGLYYAAKHISGIGRKARIWSIMNAVESELGYCTKPMVKRLQELAESGASSAFHAQ
;
A
#
# COMPACT_ATOMS: atom_id res chain seq x y z
N MET A 1 25.89 47.52 -59.80
CA MET A 1 26.73 46.70 -60.72
C MET A 1 27.85 46.01 -59.92
N PRO A 2 28.36 44.84 -60.33
CA PRO A 2 28.27 43.59 -59.55
C PRO A 2 29.60 42.93 -59.05
N LYS A 3 29.40 41.88 -58.21
CA LYS A 3 30.20 40.74 -57.66
C LYS A 3 31.56 40.32 -58.32
N PRO A 4 32.48 39.61 -57.59
CA PRO A 4 32.45 38.14 -57.40
C PRO A 4 32.81 37.66 -55.96
N ASN A 5 32.11 36.71 -55.33
CA ASN A 5 32.15 35.24 -55.44
C ASN A 5 33.32 34.56 -54.69
N SER A 6 33.03 33.91 -53.55
CA SER A 6 33.81 32.76 -53.06
C SER A 6 32.89 31.78 -52.30
N SER A 7 33.23 30.51 -52.44
CA SER A 7 32.33 29.35 -52.41
C SER A 7 32.58 28.40 -51.22
N LYS A 8 31.58 27.54 -50.97
CA LYS A 8 31.59 26.26 -50.20
C LYS A 8 31.34 26.45 -48.70
N ARG A 9 30.48 25.67 -48.01
CA ARG A 9 30.17 24.24 -48.18
C ARG A 9 28.82 23.91 -47.50
N LYS A 10 27.90 23.29 -48.26
CA LYS A 10 26.56 22.84 -47.85
C LYS A 10 26.68 21.51 -47.08
N ARG A 11 26.34 21.47 -45.79
CA ARG A 11 26.16 20.21 -45.05
C ARG A 11 24.75 19.68 -45.31
N ARG A 12 24.68 18.50 -45.91
CA ARG A 12 23.44 17.76 -46.21
C ARG A 12 22.78 17.31 -44.91
N GLY A 13 21.54 17.76 -44.67
CA GLY A 13 20.61 17.10 -43.75
C GLY A 13 20.20 15.76 -44.33
N GLY A 14 20.66 14.68 -43.70
CA GLY A 14 20.20 13.32 -43.99
C GLY A 14 18.84 13.09 -43.33
N SER A 15 17.79 13.06 -44.15
CA SER A 15 16.48 12.56 -43.78
C SER A 15 16.59 11.07 -43.44
N ARG A 16 16.45 10.71 -42.16
CA ARG A 16 16.38 9.31 -41.73
C ARG A 16 14.93 8.86 -41.88
N ARG A 17 14.67 8.14 -42.96
CA ARG A 17 13.45 7.37 -43.26
C ARG A 17 12.95 6.64 -42.00
N LYS A 18 11.78 7.02 -41.49
CA LYS A 18 10.93 6.16 -40.66
C LYS A 18 10.37 5.08 -41.59
N THR A 19 10.83 3.84 -41.48
CA THR A 19 10.09 2.68 -41.97
C THR A 19 9.09 2.30 -40.90
N ALA A 20 7.85 2.74 -41.09
CA ALA A 20 6.69 2.29 -40.35
C ALA A 20 6.32 0.88 -40.83
N TYR A 21 6.41 -0.09 -39.94
CA TYR A 21 5.48 -1.22 -39.94
C TYR A 21 4.55 -1.00 -38.76
N SER A 22 3.52 -0.19 -38.97
CA SER A 22 2.39 -0.09 -38.06
C SER A 22 1.41 -1.21 -38.39
N VAL A 23 1.28 -2.19 -37.49
CA VAL A 23 0.11 -3.06 -37.45
C VAL A 23 -1.05 -2.22 -36.92
N PRO A 24 -2.20 -2.12 -37.61
CA PRO A 24 -3.34 -1.38 -37.09
C PRO A 24 -4.03 -2.22 -36.01
N GLY A 25 -4.11 -1.72 -34.78
CA GLY A 25 -5.00 -2.25 -33.74
C GLY A 25 -4.37 -2.75 -32.44
N SER A 26 -3.07 -2.56 -32.18
CA SER A 26 -2.51 -2.85 -30.86
C SER A 26 -2.35 -1.55 -30.07
N GLU A 27 -3.32 -1.22 -29.23
CA GLU A 27 -3.07 -0.29 -28.12
C GLU A 27 -1.94 -0.86 -27.26
N GLU A 28 -0.94 -0.03 -26.92
CA GLU A 28 0.09 -0.45 -25.99
C GLU A 28 -0.55 -0.73 -24.63
N PRO A 29 -0.19 -1.84 -23.95
CA PRO A 29 -0.81 -2.19 -22.68
C PRO A 29 -0.57 -1.09 -21.65
N THR A 30 -1.66 -0.50 -21.16
CA THR A 30 -1.61 0.59 -20.17
C THR A 30 -1.50 0.08 -18.74
N SER A 31 -1.68 -1.24 -18.55
CA SER A 31 -1.62 -1.90 -17.26
C SER A 31 -1.10 -3.33 -17.36
N THR A 32 -0.61 -3.86 -16.23
CA THR A 32 -0.22 -5.27 -16.10
C THR A 32 -1.39 -6.22 -16.43
N TRP A 33 -2.62 -5.79 -16.20
CA TRP A 33 -3.84 -6.52 -16.55
C TRP A 33 -3.99 -6.74 -18.07
N ASP A 34 -3.71 -5.72 -18.87
CA ASP A 34 -3.77 -5.80 -20.35
C ASP A 34 -2.74 -6.81 -20.90
N ILE A 35 -1.59 -6.93 -20.22
CA ILE A 35 -0.55 -7.91 -20.53
C ILE A 35 -1.01 -9.34 -20.20
N PHE A 36 -1.70 -9.54 -19.06
CA PHE A 36 -2.22 -10.85 -18.69
C PHE A 36 -3.35 -11.32 -19.62
N ARG A 37 -4.29 -10.42 -19.95
CA ARG A 37 -5.40 -10.68 -20.89
C ARG A 37 -4.88 -11.14 -22.26
N SER A 38 -3.81 -10.53 -22.76
CA SER A 38 -3.23 -10.83 -24.08
C SER A 38 -2.34 -12.08 -24.12
N ARG A 39 -1.91 -12.62 -22.97
CA ARG A 39 -0.92 -13.72 -22.92
C ARG A 39 -1.42 -15.03 -22.31
N ILE A 40 -2.54 -15.04 -21.60
CA ILE A 40 -3.12 -16.26 -21.02
C ILE A 40 -4.29 -16.74 -21.89
N SER A 41 -4.11 -17.85 -22.59
CA SER A 41 -5.16 -18.49 -23.40
C SER A 41 -6.34 -18.90 -22.51
N GLY A 42 -7.54 -18.39 -22.81
CA GLY A 42 -8.78 -18.64 -22.05
C GLY A 42 -9.41 -17.42 -21.37
N PHE A 43 -8.75 -16.26 -21.40
CA PHE A 43 -9.29 -14.98 -20.88
C PHE A 43 -10.05 -14.13 -21.92
N GLU A 44 -10.05 -14.52 -23.20
CA GLU A 44 -10.66 -13.79 -24.32
C GLU A 44 -12.21 -13.74 -24.28
N LEU A 45 -12.85 -14.46 -23.36
CA LEU A 45 -14.32 -14.56 -23.26
C LEU A 45 -14.95 -13.59 -22.24
N LEU A 46 -14.15 -12.76 -21.57
CA LEU A 46 -14.67 -11.80 -20.59
C LEU A 46 -14.95 -10.46 -21.26
N PRO A 47 -16.17 -9.89 -21.11
CA PRO A 47 -16.53 -8.63 -21.73
C PRO A 47 -15.63 -7.48 -21.28
N ASP A 48 -15.52 -6.48 -22.14
CA ASP A 48 -14.62 -5.32 -22.01
C ASP A 48 -15.02 -4.32 -20.91
N GLU A 49 -16.16 -4.56 -20.27
CA GLU A 49 -16.58 -3.80 -19.09
C GLU A 49 -15.85 -4.32 -17.85
N SER A 50 -15.54 -3.40 -16.93
CA SER A 50 -14.85 -3.66 -15.67
C SER A 50 -15.21 -5.03 -15.08
N PRO A 51 -14.23 -5.83 -14.61
CA PRO A 51 -14.52 -7.16 -14.11
C PRO A 51 -15.59 -7.05 -13.01
N PRO A 52 -16.68 -7.82 -13.08
CA PRO A 52 -17.69 -7.80 -12.03
C PRO A 52 -17.02 -8.09 -10.69
N ASP A 53 -17.49 -7.46 -9.60
CA ASP A 53 -16.90 -7.60 -8.26
C ASP A 53 -16.80 -9.07 -7.78
N ASP A 54 -17.43 -10.00 -8.50
CA ASP A 54 -17.47 -11.45 -8.29
C ASP A 54 -16.36 -12.25 -9.03
N MET A 55 -15.37 -11.60 -9.65
CA MET A 55 -14.37 -12.32 -10.47
C MET A 55 -13.46 -13.27 -9.66
N LEU A 56 -13.32 -13.03 -8.35
CA LEU A 56 -12.58 -13.93 -7.45
C LEU A 56 -13.31 -15.26 -7.22
N THR A 57 -14.63 -15.29 -7.41
CA THR A 57 -15.46 -16.49 -7.26
C THR A 57 -15.25 -17.48 -8.41
N TYR A 58 -14.74 -17.02 -9.56
CA TYR A 58 -14.51 -17.84 -10.76
C TYR A 58 -13.08 -18.41 -10.88
N LEU A 59 -12.15 -18.04 -9.99
CA LEU A 59 -10.75 -18.48 -10.05
C LEU A 59 -10.49 -19.74 -9.20
N HIS A 60 -11.32 -20.78 -9.37
CA HIS A 60 -10.96 -22.15 -8.97
C HIS A 60 -10.16 -22.86 -10.09
N LEU A 61 -9.07 -22.25 -10.54
CA LEU A 61 -8.11 -22.95 -11.42
C LEU A 61 -7.37 -23.98 -10.57
N ARG A 62 -7.60 -25.27 -10.84
CA ARG A 62 -6.80 -26.36 -10.26
C ARG A 62 -5.33 -26.16 -10.61
N SER A 63 -4.46 -26.11 -9.60
CA SER A 63 -3.00 -26.17 -9.81
C SER A 63 -2.64 -27.39 -10.66
N PRO A 64 -1.81 -27.24 -11.71
CA PRO A 64 -1.26 -28.38 -12.42
C PRO A 64 -0.42 -29.23 -11.46
N ARG A 65 -0.52 -30.57 -11.56
CA ARG A 65 0.35 -31.48 -10.81
C ARG A 65 1.81 -31.27 -11.22
N ALA A 66 2.67 -31.07 -10.22
CA ALA A 66 4.12 -31.03 -10.43
C ALA A 66 4.60 -32.35 -11.05
N PRO A 67 5.41 -32.30 -12.13
CA PRO A 67 5.98 -33.52 -12.70
C PRO A 67 7.03 -34.08 -11.74
N THR A 68 6.80 -35.31 -11.28
CA THR A 68 7.77 -36.09 -10.52
C THR A 68 8.78 -36.67 -11.51
N LEU A 69 10.02 -36.16 -11.49
CA LEU A 69 11.13 -36.76 -12.23
C LEU A 69 12.18 -37.34 -11.25
N PRO A 70 12.76 -38.52 -11.55
CA PRO A 70 13.73 -39.19 -10.69
C PRO A 70 15.11 -38.49 -10.71
N PRO A 71 15.95 -38.74 -9.68
CA PRO A 71 17.18 -38.00 -9.47
C PRO A 71 18.29 -38.52 -10.38
N THR A 72 18.62 -37.78 -11.43
CA THR A 72 19.88 -37.96 -12.16
C THR A 72 20.72 -36.69 -12.06
N LYS A 73 21.89 -36.87 -11.45
CA LYS A 73 23.07 -35.99 -11.32
C LYS A 73 22.93 -34.62 -11.97
N GLN A 74 22.58 -33.60 -11.18
CA GLN A 74 22.71 -32.21 -11.60
C GLN A 74 24.20 -31.88 -11.79
N PRO A 75 24.63 -31.40 -12.97
CA PRO A 75 26.00 -30.96 -13.18
C PRO A 75 26.25 -29.69 -12.37
N PRO A 76 27.51 -29.38 -12.00
CA PRO A 76 27.83 -28.12 -11.35
C PRO A 76 27.43 -26.97 -12.25
N VAL A 77 26.69 -26.00 -11.70
CA VAL A 77 26.18 -24.84 -12.42
C VAL A 77 27.36 -23.97 -12.84
N THR A 78 27.85 -24.19 -14.05
CA THR A 78 28.83 -23.34 -14.69
C THR A 78 28.13 -22.04 -15.05
N LEU A 79 28.62 -20.91 -14.53
CA LEU A 79 28.18 -19.57 -14.94
C LEU A 79 28.55 -19.38 -16.41
N THR A 80 27.60 -19.71 -17.28
CA THR A 80 27.64 -19.41 -18.70
C THR A 80 27.43 -17.91 -18.91
N ALA A 81 27.82 -17.42 -20.09
CA ALA A 81 27.53 -16.04 -20.48
C ALA A 81 26.02 -15.72 -20.40
N GLU A 82 25.17 -16.72 -20.67
CA GLU A 82 23.71 -16.63 -20.58
C GLU A 82 23.18 -16.53 -19.14
N THR A 83 23.69 -17.35 -18.20
CA THR A 83 23.26 -17.27 -16.78
C THR A 83 23.80 -16.03 -16.07
N SER A 84 25.01 -15.59 -16.44
CA SER A 84 25.56 -14.31 -15.98
C SER A 84 24.76 -13.12 -16.56
N PHE A 85 24.32 -13.23 -17.82
CA PHE A 85 23.44 -12.26 -18.46
C PHE A 85 22.07 -12.21 -17.79
N LEU A 86 21.46 -13.34 -17.41
CA LEU A 86 20.18 -13.37 -16.70
C LEU A 86 20.29 -12.83 -15.27
N LEU A 87 21.37 -13.12 -14.54
CA LEU A 87 21.60 -12.58 -13.20
C LEU A 87 21.91 -11.07 -13.22
N GLN A 88 22.66 -10.59 -14.22
CA GLN A 88 22.79 -9.15 -14.47
C GLN A 88 21.48 -8.53 -14.95
N THR A 89 20.68 -9.25 -15.73
CA THR A 89 19.37 -8.78 -16.16
C THR A 89 18.48 -8.61 -14.93
N TYR A 90 18.42 -9.56 -13.99
CA TYR A 90 17.68 -9.39 -12.73
C TYR A 90 18.19 -8.20 -11.87
N LEU A 91 19.51 -8.07 -11.67
CA LEU A 91 20.11 -6.98 -10.89
C LEU A 91 20.02 -5.59 -11.58
N ARG A 92 19.83 -5.53 -12.91
CA ARG A 92 19.68 -4.28 -13.69
C ARG A 92 18.26 -4.03 -14.23
N THR A 93 17.35 -4.98 -14.07
CA THR A 93 15.95 -4.86 -14.52
C THR A 93 15.02 -5.04 -13.35
N VAL A 94 14.78 -6.23 -12.80
CA VAL A 94 13.79 -6.40 -11.70
C VAL A 94 14.12 -5.53 -10.47
N ALA A 95 15.39 -5.49 -10.04
CA ALA A 95 15.84 -4.62 -8.94
C ALA A 95 15.78 -3.11 -9.28
N THR A 96 15.86 -2.75 -10.56
CA THR A 96 15.72 -1.39 -11.09
C THR A 96 14.27 -1.07 -11.48
N TRP A 97 13.36 -2.06 -11.53
CA TRP A 97 11.93 -1.87 -11.80
C TRP A 97 11.15 -1.61 -10.51
N MET A 98 11.72 -1.95 -9.36
CA MET A 98 11.42 -1.26 -8.11
C MET A 98 11.78 0.24 -8.17
N ASP A 99 12.76 0.66 -8.98
CA ASP A 99 13.02 2.09 -9.31
C ASP A 99 12.16 2.59 -10.49
N LEU A 100 11.74 1.72 -11.43
CA LEU A 100 10.92 2.03 -12.62
C LEU A 100 9.40 1.91 -12.39
N MET A 101 8.97 1.85 -11.14
CA MET A 101 7.58 2.18 -10.76
C MET A 101 7.38 3.69 -10.62
N ASP A 102 8.36 4.51 -11.00
CA ASP A 102 8.12 5.88 -11.47
C ASP A 102 9.19 6.40 -12.45
N HIS A 103 9.04 6.10 -13.76
CA HIS A 103 9.80 6.83 -14.79
C HIS A 103 8.90 7.57 -15.80
N SER A 104 7.58 7.49 -15.62
CA SER A 104 6.57 8.20 -16.40
C SER A 104 5.66 9.09 -15.55
N ASN A 105 5.97 9.35 -14.28
CA ASN A 105 5.11 10.11 -13.36
C ASN A 105 3.68 9.55 -13.30
N THR A 106 3.52 8.24 -13.53
CA THR A 106 2.20 7.59 -13.45
C THR A 106 1.75 7.47 -11.99
N TYR A 107 2.71 7.55 -11.05
CA TYR A 107 2.45 7.71 -9.62
C TYR A 107 2.39 9.19 -9.16
N GLU A 108 2.75 10.19 -9.97
CA GLU A 108 2.35 11.59 -9.66
C GLU A 108 0.84 11.79 -9.83
N ILE A 109 0.15 10.91 -10.55
CA ILE A 109 -1.33 10.90 -10.61
C ILE A 109 -1.90 9.98 -9.52
N MET A 110 -1.37 10.12 -8.30
CA MET A 110 -1.98 9.59 -7.10
C MET A 110 -3.20 10.41 -6.61
N CYS A 111 -3.77 11.25 -7.47
CA CYS A 111 -5.18 11.65 -7.38
C CYS A 111 -6.15 10.45 -7.53
N SER A 112 -5.65 9.22 -7.68
CA SER A 112 -6.36 8.13 -8.31
C SER A 112 -6.10 6.74 -7.67
N ILE A 113 -5.67 6.66 -6.39
CA ILE A 113 -5.76 5.36 -5.65
C ILE A 113 -7.19 4.81 -5.72
N ALA A 114 -8.19 5.70 -5.73
CA ALA A 114 -9.59 5.34 -5.95
C ALA A 114 -10.00 5.22 -7.44
N SER A 115 -9.07 5.15 -8.38
CA SER A 115 -9.37 5.03 -9.81
C SER A 115 -9.39 3.59 -10.31
N GLU A 116 -10.13 3.40 -11.40
CA GLU A 116 -10.21 2.13 -12.10
C GLU A 116 -8.84 1.64 -12.60
N HIS A 117 -7.90 2.53 -12.91
CA HIS A 117 -6.54 2.14 -13.32
C HIS A 117 -5.76 1.52 -12.16
N HIS A 118 -5.87 2.08 -10.96
CA HIS A 118 -5.22 1.52 -9.77
C HIS A 118 -5.87 0.18 -9.38
N LYS A 119 -7.20 0.06 -9.47
CA LYS A 119 -7.93 -1.22 -9.27
C LYS A 119 -7.42 -2.30 -10.24
N ARG A 120 -7.29 -2.00 -11.53
CA ARG A 120 -6.76 -2.96 -12.54
C ARG A 120 -5.32 -3.39 -12.25
N HIS A 121 -4.47 -2.47 -11.82
CA HIS A 121 -3.09 -2.81 -11.46
C HIS A 121 -3.03 -3.72 -10.22
N LEU A 122 -3.80 -3.41 -9.18
CA LEU A 122 -3.90 -4.25 -7.99
C LEU A 122 -4.39 -5.67 -8.35
N LEU A 123 -5.41 -5.78 -9.21
CA LEU A 123 -5.88 -7.07 -9.73
C LEU A 123 -4.78 -7.82 -10.50
N GLY A 124 -4.01 -7.14 -11.33
CA GLY A 124 -2.86 -7.73 -12.02
C GLY A 124 -1.78 -8.27 -11.06
N GLN A 125 -1.52 -7.56 -9.96
CA GLN A 125 -0.61 -8.05 -8.91
C GLN A 125 -1.19 -9.29 -8.22
N ILE A 126 -2.47 -9.29 -7.85
CA ILE A 126 -3.15 -10.44 -7.23
C ILE A 126 -3.07 -11.66 -8.15
N MET A 127 -3.29 -11.50 -9.45
CA MET A 127 -3.15 -12.59 -10.42
C MET A 127 -1.73 -13.18 -10.42
N LEU A 128 -0.70 -12.34 -10.39
CA LEU A 128 0.69 -12.80 -10.36
C LEU A 128 1.01 -13.54 -9.05
N VAL A 129 0.58 -12.99 -7.92
CA VAL A 129 0.75 -13.60 -6.59
C VAL A 129 0.10 -14.99 -6.56
N ASN A 130 -1.15 -15.09 -7.05
CA ASN A 130 -1.88 -16.35 -7.13
C ASN A 130 -1.23 -17.33 -8.11
N TYR A 131 -0.84 -16.87 -9.31
CA TYR A 131 -0.22 -17.71 -10.33
C TYR A 131 1.10 -18.32 -9.87
N GLN A 132 1.92 -17.54 -9.18
CA GLN A 132 3.21 -17.99 -8.64
C GLN A 132 3.07 -18.70 -7.27
N SER A 133 1.85 -18.82 -6.73
CA SER A 133 1.61 -19.37 -5.39
C SER A 133 2.43 -18.68 -4.30
N ILE A 134 2.57 -17.35 -4.43
CA ILE A 134 3.24 -16.50 -3.44
C ILE A 134 2.25 -16.20 -2.32
N ASP A 135 2.66 -16.41 -1.06
CA ASP A 135 1.83 -16.17 0.11
C ASP A 135 2.67 -15.74 1.32
N ALA A 136 2.05 -15.61 2.50
CA ALA A 136 2.75 -15.18 3.71
C ALA A 136 3.86 -16.14 4.18
N ARG A 137 3.90 -17.38 3.68
CA ARG A 137 4.95 -18.38 3.96
C ARG A 137 6.11 -18.31 2.98
N SER A 138 5.95 -17.57 1.88
CA SER A 138 7.04 -17.31 0.94
C SER A 138 8.20 -16.59 1.66
N SER A 139 9.43 -16.85 1.22
CA SER A 139 10.64 -16.27 1.81
C SER A 139 11.45 -15.51 0.76
N GLY A 140 12.46 -14.76 1.20
CA GLY A 140 13.28 -13.96 0.30
C GLY A 140 12.45 -12.89 -0.43
N ILE A 141 12.65 -12.76 -1.75
CA ILE A 141 11.99 -11.72 -2.52
C ILE A 141 10.47 -11.94 -2.68
N ASP A 142 10.03 -13.20 -2.76
CA ASP A 142 8.60 -13.51 -2.91
C ASP A 142 7.81 -13.12 -1.66
N GLY A 143 8.34 -13.43 -0.47
CA GLY A 143 7.76 -12.99 0.79
C GLY A 143 7.77 -11.47 0.95
N ALA A 144 8.86 -10.80 0.55
CA ALA A 144 8.93 -9.35 0.57
C ALA A 144 7.88 -8.70 -0.37
N ASN A 145 7.75 -9.23 -1.60
CA ASN A 145 6.76 -8.77 -2.57
C ASN A 145 5.32 -9.00 -2.08
N PHE A 146 5.05 -10.14 -1.46
CA PHE A 146 3.75 -10.42 -0.86
C PHE A 146 3.35 -9.35 0.16
N TRP A 147 4.23 -9.07 1.12
CA TRP A 147 3.93 -8.10 2.17
C TRP A 147 3.93 -6.64 1.66
N LEU A 148 4.64 -6.34 0.56
CA LEU A 148 4.51 -5.06 -0.14
C LEU A 148 3.13 -4.92 -0.78
N HIS A 149 2.67 -5.97 -1.47
CA HIS A 149 1.33 -6.04 -2.06
C HIS A 149 0.24 -5.81 -1.01
N VAL A 150 0.32 -6.51 0.13
CA VAL A 150 -0.60 -6.34 1.27
C VAL A 150 -0.69 -4.88 1.72
N ARG A 151 0.43 -4.15 1.80
CA ARG A 151 0.43 -2.73 2.20
C ARG A 151 -0.27 -1.86 1.16
N HIS A 152 -0.04 -2.10 -0.13
CA HIS A 152 -0.75 -1.37 -1.19
C HIS A 152 -2.26 -1.62 -1.13
N GLU A 153 -2.66 -2.87 -0.92
CA GLU A 153 -4.06 -3.24 -0.82
C GLU A 153 -4.74 -2.61 0.40
N ILE A 154 -4.08 -2.63 1.56
CA ILE A 154 -4.56 -1.93 2.77
C ILE A 154 -4.73 -0.44 2.48
N GLY A 155 -3.76 0.19 1.80
CA GLY A 155 -3.86 1.60 1.39
C GLY A 155 -5.07 1.86 0.48
N PHE A 156 -5.31 0.97 -0.49
CA PHE A 156 -6.48 1.02 -1.37
C PHE A 156 -7.80 0.86 -0.60
N ALA A 157 -7.90 -0.13 0.29
CA ALA A 157 -9.08 -0.40 1.11
C ALA A 157 -9.42 0.80 2.01
N LEU A 158 -8.41 1.40 2.65
CA LEU A 158 -8.57 2.61 3.47
C LEU A 158 -9.03 3.81 2.64
N THR A 159 -8.41 4.06 1.48
CA THR A 159 -8.75 5.21 0.64
C THR A 159 -10.12 5.09 0.00
N THR A 160 -10.51 3.88 -0.41
CA THR A 160 -11.81 3.63 -1.06
C THR A 160 -12.92 3.29 -0.08
N GLU A 161 -12.58 3.07 1.20
CA GLU A 161 -13.50 2.61 2.24
C GLU A 161 -14.22 1.31 1.82
N ARG A 162 -13.46 0.39 1.21
CA ARG A 162 -13.94 -0.91 0.74
C ARG A 162 -13.17 -2.05 1.43
N PRO A 163 -13.77 -3.26 1.51
CA PRO A 163 -13.06 -4.44 1.98
C PRO A 163 -11.81 -4.73 1.16
N MET A 164 -10.94 -5.57 1.72
CA MET A 164 -9.81 -6.17 0.99
C MET A 164 -10.34 -6.95 -0.22
N VAL A 165 -9.61 -6.86 -1.32
CA VAL A 165 -9.84 -7.65 -2.53
C VAL A 165 -9.36 -9.09 -2.31
N MET A 166 -8.14 -9.28 -1.82
CA MET A 166 -7.61 -10.57 -1.39
C MET A 166 -8.03 -10.84 0.06
N ASP A 167 -8.79 -11.91 0.29
CA ASP A 167 -9.19 -12.32 1.63
C ASP A 167 -7.95 -12.61 2.52
N PRO A 168 -7.78 -11.91 3.66
CA PRO A 168 -6.70 -12.18 4.61
C PRO A 168 -6.62 -13.61 5.12
N MET A 169 -7.73 -14.37 5.06
CA MET A 169 -7.74 -15.79 5.42
C MET A 169 -7.06 -16.67 4.36
N ALA A 170 -6.94 -16.20 3.12
CA ALA A 170 -6.25 -16.89 2.03
C ALA A 170 -4.73 -16.63 2.01
N TRP A 171 -4.21 -15.79 2.91
CA TRP A 171 -2.78 -15.43 2.94
C TRP A 171 -1.88 -16.53 3.47
N HIS A 172 -2.45 -17.63 3.99
CA HIS A 172 -1.75 -18.76 4.59
C HIS A 172 -0.75 -18.37 5.69
N VAL A 173 -1.10 -17.37 6.52
CA VAL A 173 -0.25 -16.95 7.64
C VAL A 173 0.01 -18.13 8.60
N ASP A 174 1.28 -18.29 9.00
CA ASP A 174 1.75 -19.34 9.90
C ASP A 174 2.64 -18.71 10.96
N TRP A 175 2.01 -18.08 11.94
CA TRP A 175 2.70 -17.42 13.06
C TRP A 175 3.29 -18.49 13.98
N LYS A 176 4.63 -18.57 14.04
CA LYS A 176 5.31 -19.49 14.96
C LYS A 176 5.18 -19.02 16.39
N GLU A 177 4.82 -19.94 17.28
CA GLU A 177 4.73 -19.65 18.71
C GLU A 177 6.09 -19.16 19.23
N GLY A 178 6.08 -18.00 19.89
CA GLY A 178 7.30 -17.36 20.39
C GLY A 178 8.13 -16.59 19.35
N ASP A 179 7.70 -16.49 18.07
CA ASP A 179 8.39 -15.61 17.11
C ASP A 179 8.08 -14.15 17.45
N VAL A 180 9.04 -13.48 18.08
CA VAL A 180 8.92 -12.10 18.57
C VAL A 180 9.68 -11.11 17.69
N ARG A 181 10.14 -11.52 16.51
CA ARG A 181 10.88 -10.64 15.58
C ARG A 181 10.00 -9.48 15.13
N GLU A 182 10.57 -8.28 15.12
CA GLU A 182 9.84 -7.04 14.90
C GLU A 182 9.18 -6.95 13.52
N ASP A 183 9.81 -7.50 12.48
CA ASP A 183 9.28 -7.55 11.12
C ASP A 183 8.08 -8.49 11.00
N VAL A 184 8.17 -9.69 11.60
CA VAL A 184 7.08 -10.66 11.67
C VAL A 184 5.91 -10.09 12.45
N GLN A 185 6.16 -9.48 13.60
CA GLN A 185 5.13 -8.87 14.43
C GLN A 185 4.51 -7.63 13.77
N GLY A 186 5.29 -6.86 13.02
CA GLY A 186 4.80 -5.78 12.17
C GLY A 186 3.86 -6.29 11.08
N ASN A 187 4.17 -7.43 10.46
CA ASN A 187 3.28 -8.07 9.48
C ASN A 187 2.03 -8.68 10.15
N HIS A 188 2.14 -9.20 11.37
CA HIS A 188 1.02 -9.73 12.14
C HIS A 188 -0.03 -8.65 12.44
N VAL A 189 0.37 -7.46 12.89
CA VAL A 189 -0.59 -6.37 13.10
C VAL A 189 -1.24 -5.91 11.79
N LEU A 190 -0.55 -5.97 10.65
CA LEU A 190 -1.16 -5.68 9.34
C LEU A 190 -2.18 -6.75 8.92
N TRP A 191 -1.96 -8.01 9.28
CA TRP A 191 -2.94 -9.08 9.06
C TRP A 191 -4.20 -8.89 9.91
N ILE A 192 -4.04 -8.49 11.19
CA ILE A 192 -5.17 -8.11 12.04
C ILE A 192 -5.91 -6.93 11.42
N LEU A 193 -5.20 -5.87 11.02
CA LEU A 193 -5.77 -4.71 10.35
C LEU A 193 -6.58 -5.10 9.10
N ALA A 194 -6.04 -5.94 8.22
CA ALA A 194 -6.75 -6.35 7.02
C ALA A 194 -8.07 -7.08 7.32
N ARG A 195 -8.09 -7.95 8.34
CA ARG A 195 -9.33 -8.59 8.83
C ARG A 195 -10.32 -7.58 9.43
N VAL A 196 -9.81 -6.58 10.12
CA VAL A 196 -10.59 -5.46 10.65
C VAL A 196 -11.20 -4.63 9.51
N LEU A 197 -10.47 -4.37 8.42
CA LEU A 197 -11.00 -3.65 7.25
C LEU A 197 -12.14 -4.42 6.59
N ASN A 198 -12.04 -5.74 6.47
CA ASN A 198 -13.14 -6.59 5.98
C ASN A 198 -14.38 -6.51 6.87
N LEU A 199 -14.21 -6.41 8.19
CA LEU A 199 -15.34 -6.21 9.09
C LEU A 199 -15.95 -4.81 8.95
N ILE A 200 -15.11 -3.78 8.92
CA ILE A 200 -15.53 -2.36 8.95
C ILE A 200 -16.20 -1.94 7.66
N TYR A 201 -15.67 -2.36 6.51
CA TYR A 201 -16.20 -2.02 5.18
C TYR A 201 -17.07 -3.14 4.59
N GLY A 202 -17.25 -4.23 5.31
CA GLY A 202 -18.10 -5.35 4.91
C GLY A 202 -19.56 -5.21 5.38
N PRO A 203 -20.41 -6.18 5.00
CA PRO A 203 -21.85 -6.15 5.28
C PRO A 203 -22.20 -6.27 6.77
N GLU A 204 -21.27 -6.76 7.60
CA GLU A 204 -21.49 -6.96 9.02
C GLU A 204 -21.16 -5.72 9.88
N SER A 205 -20.65 -4.64 9.29
CA SER A 205 -20.02 -3.51 9.97
C SER A 205 -20.83 -2.88 11.11
N GLU A 206 -22.16 -2.79 10.96
CA GLU A 206 -23.10 -2.18 11.91
C GLU A 206 -24.05 -3.20 12.57
N THR A 207 -23.84 -4.50 12.32
CA THR A 207 -24.67 -5.58 12.89
C THR A 207 -24.28 -5.90 14.34
N ALA A 208 -25.17 -6.59 15.08
CA ALA A 208 -24.84 -7.07 16.43
C ALA A 208 -23.67 -8.06 16.43
N THR A 209 -23.64 -8.96 15.45
CA THR A 209 -22.52 -9.90 15.21
C THR A 209 -21.23 -9.14 14.92
N GLY A 210 -21.28 -8.10 14.10
CA GLY A 210 -20.13 -7.25 13.81
C GLY A 210 -19.59 -6.54 15.05
N ARG A 211 -20.47 -6.01 15.90
CA ARG A 211 -20.06 -5.44 17.20
C ARG A 211 -19.35 -6.44 18.10
N GLN A 212 -19.83 -7.69 18.16
CA GLN A 212 -19.14 -8.75 18.90
C GLN A 212 -17.77 -9.08 18.29
N LYS A 213 -17.67 -9.13 16.95
CA LYS A 213 -16.40 -9.34 16.25
C LYS A 213 -15.40 -8.21 16.52
N ARG A 214 -15.85 -6.95 16.63
CA ARG A 214 -14.99 -5.82 17.01
C ARG A 214 -14.36 -6.03 18.39
N GLU A 215 -15.14 -6.48 19.37
CA GLU A 215 -14.61 -6.80 20.70
C GLU A 215 -13.56 -7.91 20.64
N GLY A 216 -13.82 -8.95 19.84
CA GLY A 216 -12.84 -10.01 19.57
C GLY A 216 -11.54 -9.48 18.97
N PHE A 217 -11.61 -8.53 18.02
CA PHE A 217 -10.44 -7.90 17.45
C PHE A 217 -9.69 -6.97 18.41
N LEU A 218 -10.40 -6.24 19.27
CA LEU A 218 -9.78 -5.46 20.35
C LEU A 218 -8.98 -6.37 21.29
N GLN A 219 -9.57 -7.49 21.69
CA GLN A 219 -8.89 -8.48 22.52
C GLN A 219 -7.67 -9.09 21.80
N GLU A 220 -7.81 -9.48 20.53
CA GLU A 220 -6.72 -10.01 19.71
C GLU A 220 -5.55 -9.01 19.60
N LEU A 221 -5.87 -7.72 19.41
CA LEU A 221 -4.90 -6.64 19.28
C LEU A 221 -4.16 -6.35 20.61
N GLU A 222 -4.86 -6.41 21.73
CA GLU A 222 -4.25 -6.29 23.06
C GLU A 222 -3.38 -7.49 23.41
N ASP A 223 -3.80 -8.70 23.04
CA ASP A 223 -3.00 -9.90 23.24
C ASP A 223 -1.78 -9.91 22.32
N TRP A 224 -1.89 -9.38 21.09
CA TRP A 224 -0.73 -9.07 20.26
C TRP A 224 0.20 -8.11 21.00
N ARG A 225 -0.30 -6.99 21.54
CA ARG A 225 0.53 -5.98 22.23
C ARG A 225 1.28 -6.52 23.44
N LYS A 226 0.64 -7.37 24.26
CA LYS A 226 1.25 -7.97 25.47
C LYS A 226 2.39 -8.93 25.16
N ARG A 227 2.44 -9.51 23.96
CA ARG A 227 3.46 -10.49 23.52
C ARG A 227 4.68 -9.82 22.88
N GLN A 228 4.69 -8.50 22.73
CA GLN A 228 5.76 -7.78 22.06
C GLN A 228 6.99 -7.59 22.95
N LEU A 229 8.15 -7.45 22.31
CA LEU A 229 9.39 -7.05 22.96
C LEU A 229 9.36 -5.57 23.37
N ASP A 230 10.27 -5.20 24.27
CA ASP A 230 10.47 -3.81 24.69
C ASP A 230 10.83 -2.88 23.52
N SER A 231 11.29 -3.40 22.38
CA SER A 231 11.52 -2.61 21.14
C SER A 231 10.26 -1.96 20.59
N PHE A 232 9.07 -2.48 20.91
CA PHE A 232 7.76 -1.88 20.59
C PHE A 232 7.31 -0.81 21.59
N ILE A 233 8.11 -0.54 22.63
CA ILE A 233 7.89 0.54 23.58
C ILE A 233 8.70 1.75 23.13
N GLY A 234 8.00 2.71 22.54
CA GLY A 234 8.60 3.99 22.18
C GLY A 234 8.94 4.82 23.42
N ILE A 235 10.12 5.42 23.43
CA ILE A 235 10.61 6.27 24.53
C ILE A 235 10.34 7.75 24.17
N PRO A 236 9.44 8.46 24.88
CA PRO A 236 9.21 9.87 24.62
C PRO A 236 10.46 10.71 24.93
N TYR A 237 10.78 11.66 24.06
CA TYR A 237 11.93 12.54 24.23
C TYR A 237 11.63 13.97 23.75
N GLY A 238 12.38 14.93 24.28
CA GLY A 238 12.13 16.36 24.06
C GLY A 238 10.90 16.86 24.83
N GLU A 239 10.57 18.13 24.62
CA GLU A 239 9.36 18.75 25.17
C GLU A 239 8.16 18.56 24.24
N GLU A 240 6.95 18.70 24.78
CA GLU A 240 5.75 18.78 23.96
C GLU A 240 5.75 20.06 23.12
N ASP A 241 5.35 19.95 21.84
CA ASP A 241 5.13 21.11 20.99
C ASP A 241 3.85 21.87 21.38
N SER A 242 3.62 23.03 20.76
CA SER A 242 2.45 23.88 21.05
C SER A 242 1.11 23.19 20.82
N ASP A 243 1.07 22.12 20.03
CA ASP A 243 -0.12 21.33 19.74
C ASP A 243 -0.24 20.09 20.67
N GLY A 244 0.74 19.89 21.55
CA GLY A 244 0.78 18.81 22.53
C GLY A 244 1.35 17.50 21.99
N PHE A 245 2.07 17.51 20.87
CA PHE A 245 2.78 16.32 20.38
C PHE A 245 4.18 16.24 20.95
N ARG A 246 4.65 15.01 21.20
CA ARG A 246 5.98 14.72 21.72
C ARG A 246 6.65 13.70 20.83
N ARG A 247 7.93 13.89 20.54
CA ARG A 247 8.70 12.90 19.77
C ARG A 247 8.90 11.63 20.59
N VAL A 248 8.96 10.50 19.90
CA VAL A 248 9.09 9.16 20.44
C VAL A 248 10.18 8.42 19.68
N PHE A 249 11.16 7.92 20.41
CA PHE A 249 12.27 7.15 19.86
C PHE A 249 11.95 5.66 19.92
N PHE A 250 12.19 4.95 18.83
CA PHE A 250 12.16 3.49 18.77
C PHE A 250 13.54 2.98 18.38
N THR A 251 13.96 1.90 19.01
CA THR A 251 15.24 1.24 18.70
C THR A 251 15.20 0.52 17.36
N VAL A 252 14.01 0.12 16.89
CA VAL A 252 13.80 -0.61 15.65
C VAL A 252 12.66 0.01 14.85
N THR A 253 12.93 0.36 13.60
CA THR A 253 11.96 0.94 12.65
C THR A 253 10.72 0.08 12.47
N ALA A 254 10.88 -1.24 12.35
CA ALA A 254 9.75 -2.16 12.21
C ALA A 254 8.80 -2.12 13.42
N ALA A 255 9.35 -1.96 14.62
CA ALA A 255 8.57 -1.83 15.85
C ALA A 255 7.81 -0.49 15.92
N ALA A 256 8.40 0.61 15.43
CA ALA A 256 7.72 1.88 15.26
C ALA A 256 6.54 1.75 14.28
N ALA A 257 6.76 1.11 13.13
CA ALA A 257 5.73 0.88 12.12
C ALA A 257 4.60 -0.01 12.65
N GLY A 258 4.92 -1.10 13.34
CA GLY A 258 3.92 -1.98 13.95
C GLY A 258 3.11 -1.25 15.02
N THR A 259 3.76 -0.47 15.88
CA THR A 259 3.08 0.34 16.91
C THR A 259 2.18 1.42 16.29
N PHE A 260 2.63 2.06 15.21
CA PHE A 260 1.82 3.01 14.45
C PHE A 260 0.51 2.37 13.97
N TRP A 261 0.60 1.21 13.31
CA TRP A 261 -0.59 0.53 12.78
C TRP A 261 -1.46 -0.10 13.85
N TYR A 262 -0.90 -0.47 15.00
CA TYR A 262 -1.67 -0.84 16.20
C TYR A 262 -2.58 0.31 16.66
N HIS A 263 -2.08 1.55 16.71
CA HIS A 263 -2.89 2.71 17.08
C HIS A 263 -3.94 3.07 16.02
N VAL A 264 -3.60 2.95 14.73
CA VAL A 264 -4.57 3.15 13.63
C VAL A 264 -5.70 2.13 13.73
N THR A 265 -5.38 0.86 13.95
CA THR A 265 -6.37 -0.22 14.06
C THR A 265 -7.35 0.03 15.21
N HIS A 266 -6.86 0.53 16.35
CA HIS A 266 -7.71 0.97 17.46
C HIS A 266 -8.70 2.06 17.06
N ILE A 267 -8.23 3.12 16.40
CA ILE A 267 -9.12 4.19 15.92
C ILE A 267 -10.22 3.58 15.05
N LEU A 268 -9.85 2.78 14.05
CA LEU A 268 -10.80 2.14 13.13
C LEU A 268 -11.86 1.31 13.87
N LEU A 269 -11.43 0.45 14.81
CA LEU A 269 -12.33 -0.38 15.60
C LEU A 269 -13.31 0.45 16.45
N TYR A 270 -12.86 1.57 17.01
CA TYR A 270 -13.68 2.45 17.83
C TYR A 270 -14.66 3.32 17.04
N THR A 271 -14.31 3.70 15.80
CA THR A 271 -15.00 4.83 15.14
C THR A 271 -15.44 4.64 13.69
N GLU A 272 -15.00 3.61 12.98
CA GLU A 272 -15.35 3.44 11.56
C GLU A 272 -16.32 2.28 11.34
N PRO A 273 -17.32 2.42 10.45
CA PRO A 273 -17.65 3.64 9.68
C PRO A 273 -18.36 4.71 10.53
N SER A 274 -18.86 4.32 11.70
CA SER A 274 -19.55 5.16 12.66
C SER A 274 -19.02 4.93 14.08
N LEU A 275 -19.18 5.92 14.97
CA LEU A 275 -18.72 5.82 16.36
C LEU A 275 -19.43 4.68 17.08
N GLN A 276 -18.66 3.71 17.59
CA GLN A 276 -19.23 2.50 18.20
C GLN A 276 -19.75 2.75 19.62
N ASN A 277 -19.06 3.60 20.39
CA ASN A 277 -19.47 3.98 21.73
C ASN A 277 -18.96 5.39 22.07
N ALA A 278 -19.80 6.24 22.66
CA ALA A 278 -19.39 7.57 23.13
C ALA A 278 -18.25 7.52 24.16
N ALA A 279 -18.17 6.45 24.95
CA ALA A 279 -17.08 6.22 25.90
C ALA A 279 -15.71 6.02 25.22
N TYR A 280 -15.66 5.69 23.92
CA TYR A 280 -14.41 5.55 23.19
C TYR A 280 -13.76 6.88 22.81
N ARG A 281 -14.46 8.01 22.94
CA ARG A 281 -13.92 9.32 22.54
C ARG A 281 -12.56 9.66 23.16
N PRO A 282 -12.32 9.51 24.48
CA PRO A 282 -11.01 9.80 25.07
C PRO A 282 -9.92 8.86 24.54
N PHE A 283 -10.25 7.58 24.35
CA PHE A 283 -9.32 6.60 23.80
C PHE A 283 -8.94 6.94 22.36
N ILE A 284 -9.90 7.32 21.52
CA ILE A 284 -9.64 7.77 20.14
C ILE A 284 -8.66 8.97 20.14
N GLN A 285 -8.81 9.92 21.06
CA GLN A 285 -7.87 11.05 21.19
C GLN A 285 -6.46 10.60 21.58
N ASP A 286 -6.33 9.67 22.52
CA ASP A 286 -5.03 9.12 22.93
C ASP A 286 -4.36 8.38 21.77
N GLN A 287 -5.09 7.52 21.05
CA GLN A 287 -4.57 6.78 19.90
C GLN A 287 -4.13 7.73 18.78
N ALA A 288 -4.93 8.75 18.46
CA ALA A 288 -4.59 9.73 17.43
C ALA A 288 -3.38 10.59 17.83
N LYS A 289 -3.26 10.95 19.12
CA LYS A 289 -2.08 11.63 19.65
C LYS A 289 -0.83 10.78 19.46
N ARG A 290 -0.88 9.49 19.84
CA ARG A 290 0.25 8.56 19.67
C ARG A 290 0.68 8.39 18.22
N ILE A 291 -0.27 8.36 17.28
CA ILE A 291 0.03 8.36 15.84
C ILE A 291 0.80 9.62 15.45
N GLY A 292 0.35 10.80 15.90
CA GLY A 292 1.04 12.07 15.65
C GLY A 292 2.43 12.12 16.28
N ASP A 293 2.57 11.69 17.54
CA ASP A 293 3.83 11.60 18.28
C ASP A 293 4.87 10.75 17.51
N ILE A 294 4.44 9.58 16.99
CA ILE A 294 5.30 8.73 16.14
C ILE A 294 5.65 9.44 14.82
N ALA A 295 4.67 10.08 14.17
CA ALA A 295 4.87 10.67 12.86
C ALA A 295 5.72 11.95 12.85
N ILE A 296 5.78 12.70 13.95
CA ILE A 296 6.71 13.84 14.11
C ILE A 296 8.14 13.41 14.49
N SER A 297 8.32 12.11 14.76
CA SER A 297 9.62 11.51 15.04
C SER A 297 10.31 11.10 13.73
N GLU A 298 11.60 10.78 13.77
CA GLU A 298 12.32 10.33 12.58
C GLU A 298 11.76 9.00 12.08
N PHE A 299 10.90 9.07 11.06
CA PHE A 299 10.29 7.94 10.40
C PHE A 299 10.88 7.83 8.99
N PRO A 300 11.45 6.67 8.57
CA PRO A 300 12.03 6.53 7.24
C PRO A 300 11.03 6.87 6.13
N ASP A 301 11.53 7.49 5.06
CA ASP A 301 10.71 7.95 3.94
C ASP A 301 9.84 6.84 3.32
N SER A 302 10.39 5.63 3.23
CA SER A 302 9.69 4.42 2.78
C SER A 302 8.44 4.10 3.59
N LEU A 303 8.39 4.48 4.86
CA LEU A 303 7.23 4.27 5.73
C LEU A 303 6.32 5.49 5.80
N ARG A 304 6.84 6.71 5.61
CA ARG A 304 6.06 7.96 5.62
C ARG A 304 4.95 7.95 4.55
N VAL A 305 5.25 7.38 3.40
CA VAL A 305 4.30 7.17 2.30
C VAL A 305 3.08 6.36 2.76
N PHE A 306 3.30 5.15 3.28
CA PHE A 306 2.20 4.29 3.74
C PHE A 306 1.51 4.84 5.00
N ALA A 307 2.24 5.52 5.87
CA ALA A 307 1.70 6.16 7.07
C ALA A 307 0.69 7.28 6.77
N SER A 308 0.72 7.88 5.57
CA SER A 308 -0.26 8.90 5.16
C SER A 308 -1.71 8.43 5.30
N HIS A 309 -1.99 7.14 5.05
CA HIS A 309 -3.31 6.54 5.25
C HIS A 309 -3.70 6.51 6.73
N GLY A 310 -2.80 6.09 7.63
CA GLY A 310 -3.07 6.11 9.07
C GLY A 310 -3.21 7.54 9.63
N LEU A 311 -2.38 8.47 9.14
CA LEU A 311 -2.43 9.88 9.51
C LEU A 311 -3.75 10.53 9.12
N TYR A 312 -4.35 10.11 8.00
CA TYR A 312 -5.69 10.56 7.61
C TYR A 312 -6.73 10.24 8.68
N TYR A 313 -6.79 9.00 9.20
CA TYR A 313 -7.75 8.64 10.25
C TYR A 313 -7.41 9.29 11.59
N ALA A 314 -6.13 9.44 11.94
CA ALA A 314 -5.75 10.20 13.13
C ALA A 314 -6.21 11.67 13.04
N ALA A 315 -5.97 12.34 11.91
CA ALA A 315 -6.41 13.71 11.68
C ALA A 315 -7.93 13.85 11.59
N LYS A 316 -8.63 12.87 11.01
CA LYS A 316 -10.10 12.82 10.94
C LYS A 316 -10.70 12.91 12.34
N HIS A 317 -10.13 12.19 13.31
CA HIS A 317 -10.72 12.00 14.63
C HIS A 317 -10.08 12.80 15.76
N ILE A 318 -8.85 13.30 15.62
CA ILE A 318 -8.24 14.14 16.66
C ILE A 318 -8.97 15.48 16.79
N SER A 319 -9.13 15.93 18.02
CA SER A 319 -9.77 17.20 18.36
C SER A 319 -8.75 18.33 18.38
N GLY A 320 -9.22 19.55 18.08
CA GLY A 320 -8.39 20.75 18.07
C GLY A 320 -7.79 21.04 16.69
N ILE A 321 -8.02 22.26 16.19
CA ILE A 321 -7.59 22.65 14.85
C ILE A 321 -6.06 22.68 14.71
N GLY A 322 -5.34 23.09 15.77
CA GLY A 322 -3.88 23.07 15.79
C GLY A 322 -3.32 21.66 15.59
N ARG A 323 -3.86 20.68 16.33
CA ARG A 323 -3.49 19.27 16.19
C ARG A 323 -3.81 18.70 14.81
N LYS A 324 -4.99 19.01 14.26
CA LYS A 324 -5.34 18.62 12.88
C LYS A 324 -4.36 19.24 11.87
N ALA A 325 -4.09 20.54 11.97
CA ALA A 325 -3.17 21.26 11.10
C ALA A 325 -1.75 20.72 11.19
N ARG A 326 -1.30 20.32 12.37
CA ARG A 326 -0.01 19.67 12.58
C ARG A 326 0.09 18.37 11.78
N ILE A 327 -0.91 17.50 11.85
CA ILE A 327 -0.93 16.25 11.07
C ILE A 327 -1.03 16.53 9.56
N TRP A 328 -1.85 17.52 9.14
CA TRP A 328 -1.91 17.93 7.74
C TRP A 328 -0.55 18.40 7.22
N SER A 329 0.20 19.14 8.04
CA SER A 329 1.56 19.56 7.69
C SER A 329 2.49 18.39 7.46
N ILE A 330 2.39 17.32 8.25
CA ILE A 330 3.18 16.10 8.05
C ILE A 330 2.80 15.45 6.71
N MET A 331 1.51 15.32 6.42
CA MET A 331 1.05 14.75 5.14
C MET A 331 1.51 15.59 3.94
N ASN A 332 1.40 16.92 4.02
CA ASN A 332 1.91 17.82 2.99
C ASN A 332 3.42 17.68 2.79
N ALA A 333 4.19 17.47 3.86
CA ALA A 333 5.63 17.22 3.78
C ALA A 333 5.93 15.91 3.03
N VAL A 334 5.14 14.85 3.24
CA VAL A 334 5.27 13.60 2.46
C VAL A 334 5.10 13.88 0.97
N GLU A 335 4.13 14.70 0.58
CA GLU A 335 3.96 15.05 -0.85
C GLU A 335 5.10 15.91 -1.39
N SER A 336 5.51 16.95 -0.67
CA SER A 336 6.55 17.87 -1.14
C SER A 336 7.94 17.23 -1.20
N GLU A 337 8.23 16.30 -0.30
CA GLU A 337 9.55 15.67 -0.19
C GLU A 337 9.64 14.36 -0.97
N LEU A 338 8.54 13.58 -1.03
CA LEU A 338 8.54 12.22 -1.60
C LEU A 338 7.67 12.08 -2.85
N GLY A 339 6.98 13.15 -3.28
CA GLY A 339 6.12 13.14 -4.47
C GLY A 339 4.80 12.37 -4.31
N TYR A 340 4.55 11.78 -3.14
CA TYR A 340 3.34 10.98 -2.89
C TYR A 340 2.11 11.87 -2.69
N CYS A 341 1.10 11.73 -3.54
CA CYS A 341 -0.07 12.62 -3.50
C CYS A 341 -0.91 12.41 -2.22
N THR A 342 -0.91 13.42 -1.35
CA THR A 342 -1.73 13.48 -0.12
C THR A 342 -2.71 14.65 -0.13
N LYS A 343 -2.54 15.63 -1.03
CA LYS A 343 -3.42 16.81 -1.17
C LYS A 343 -4.91 16.49 -1.19
N PRO A 344 -5.41 15.49 -1.94
CA PRO A 344 -6.85 15.16 -1.92
C PRO A 344 -7.32 14.71 -0.53
N MET A 345 -6.50 13.94 0.19
CA MET A 345 -6.80 13.49 1.55
C MET A 345 -6.85 14.66 2.53
N VAL A 346 -5.85 15.56 2.46
CA VAL A 346 -5.78 16.76 3.29
C VAL A 346 -6.97 17.69 3.01
N LYS A 347 -7.32 17.90 1.75
CA LYS A 347 -8.49 18.70 1.36
C LYS A 347 -9.78 18.13 1.95
N ARG A 348 -10.00 16.81 1.83
CA ARG A 348 -11.15 16.13 2.43
C ARG A 348 -11.20 16.32 3.95
N LEU A 349 -10.05 16.29 4.64
CA LEU A 349 -9.98 16.53 6.09
C LEU A 349 -10.33 17.98 6.46
N GLN A 350 -9.92 18.95 5.65
CA GLN A 350 -10.25 20.36 5.86
C GLN A 350 -11.75 20.60 5.69
N GLU A 351 -12.36 20.07 4.64
CA GLU A 351 -13.81 20.11 4.40
C GLU A 351 -14.62 19.48 5.57
N LEU A 352 -14.13 18.35 6.10
CA LEU A 352 -14.72 17.71 7.30
C LEU A 352 -14.59 18.57 8.56
N ALA A 353 -13.48 19.30 8.73
CA ALA A 353 -13.30 20.19 9.87
C ALA A 353 -14.22 21.43 9.80
N GLU A 354 -14.41 22.00 8.60
CA GLU A 354 -15.28 23.15 8.35
C GLU A 354 -16.77 22.80 8.54
N SER A 355 -17.20 21.65 8.03
CA SER A 355 -18.57 21.16 8.23
C SER A 355 -18.87 20.82 9.69
N GLY A 356 -17.92 20.22 10.40
CA GLY A 356 -18.01 19.97 11.84
C GLY A 356 -18.14 21.27 12.65
N ALA A 357 -17.35 22.30 12.32
CA ALA A 357 -17.43 23.62 12.96
C ALA A 357 -18.78 24.32 12.72
N SER A 358 -19.35 24.17 11.52
CA SER A 358 -20.64 24.77 11.16
C SER A 358 -21.83 24.10 11.87
N SER A 359 -21.77 22.77 12.09
CA SER A 359 -22.81 22.04 12.83
C SER A 359 -22.87 22.39 14.33
N ALA A 360 -21.73 22.77 14.93
CA ALA A 360 -21.66 23.19 16.32
C ALA A 360 -22.20 24.61 16.54
N PHE A 361 -22.14 25.48 15.53
CA PHE A 361 -22.64 26.86 15.59
C PHE A 361 -24.18 26.97 15.49
N HIS A 362 -24.85 25.99 14.91
CA HIS A 362 -26.32 25.97 14.80
C HIS A 362 -27.03 25.20 15.92
N ALA A 363 -26.28 24.58 16.82
CA ALA A 363 -26.78 23.86 17.99
C ALA A 363 -26.68 24.68 19.30
N GLN A 364 -26.26 25.93 19.21
CA GLN A 364 -26.36 26.97 20.25
C GLN A 364 -27.50 27.91 19.91
#